data_AF-A0A7W1G0L7-F1
#
_entry.id   AF-A0A7W1G0L7-F1
#
_cell.length_a   1.000
_cell.length_b   1.000
_cell.length_c   1.000
_cell.angle_alpha   90.00
_cell.angle_beta   90.00
_cell.angle_gamma   90.00
#
_symmetry.space_group_name_H-M   'P 1'
#
loop_
_entity.id
_entity.type
_entity.pdbx_description
1 polymer ?
#
loop_
_entity_poly.entity_id
_entity_poly.type
_entity_poly.pdbx_seq_one_letter_code
_entity_poly.pdbx_strand_id
1 'polypeptide(L)'
;MKKNNTIFLFFTKALLILILQGICFFATAQKDVSNVAVIEKYVVSYNDVTKMKFINDEVLYSEGWHMLPQPKFWQQIMLLPPDSAIVSIAASRLVLDKINLTEWNKLSDAQHTLYRDSIRRCNNVPDSVSVLITVGKKDFYEYKKVMPTINRSIDVFKQNNVDPWYAQAILLIESPGKTNAKSGVGANGPFQLMKAVARKQGLIVNSSIDERTNVEKSAMGASRLLSRICIPYVRTMLDNAHLTYNETDLWFRLLVLHAYHAGAGNLAGVIRKIDPCEGGMQLIQQVWKTTYNGFKNASQNYSQLALAAFCNFDQLVMQQKDSVYLISGDRMLNAYVACRCAPYDACSYLSNCISKYENDLVEGIIPFDYFITKVKTVETELSGLTPFKYPYSNEHFNDIGFQLLKARKTEEAFKLFKLNESSYPDSWSVYHGLGETYRLMGQKKLALTNYKKSLLLKPNNEQSQRGIARLSGK
;
A
#
# COMPACT_ATOMS: atom_id res chain seq x y z
N MET A 1 53.55 -79.11 -18.82
CA MET A 1 53.93 -77.86 -19.52
C MET A 1 52.68 -77.03 -19.69
N LYS A 2 52.46 -76.05 -18.80
CA LYS A 2 52.69 -74.61 -18.99
C LYS A 2 51.47 -73.87 -19.60
N LYS A 3 50.81 -73.15 -18.66
CA LYS A 3 50.22 -71.81 -18.77
C LYS A 3 48.77 -71.63 -19.26
N ASN A 4 48.00 -71.06 -18.30
CA ASN A 4 46.96 -70.04 -18.43
C ASN A 4 45.49 -70.47 -18.40
N ASN A 5 45.10 -71.08 -17.27
CA ASN A 5 43.75 -70.96 -16.69
C ASN A 5 43.65 -69.69 -15.84
N THR A 6 43.36 -68.54 -16.45
CA THR A 6 42.70 -67.38 -15.79
C THR A 6 42.46 -66.31 -16.85
N ILE A 7 41.26 -66.29 -17.45
CA ILE A 7 40.52 -65.16 -18.04
C ILE A 7 39.23 -65.80 -18.60
N PHE A 8 38.33 -66.24 -17.73
CA PHE A 8 36.94 -66.54 -18.12
C PHE A 8 35.98 -66.40 -16.94
N LEU A 9 36.30 -65.49 -16.02
CA LEU A 9 35.45 -65.13 -14.89
C LEU A 9 35.55 -63.63 -14.58
N PHE A 10 35.48 -62.79 -15.63
CA PHE A 10 35.41 -61.33 -15.46
C PHE A 10 34.49 -60.60 -16.46
N PHE A 11 33.75 -61.32 -17.31
CA PHE A 11 32.93 -60.71 -18.37
C PHE A 11 31.40 -60.89 -18.25
N THR A 12 30.89 -61.32 -17.10
CA THR A 12 29.42 -61.43 -16.86
C THR A 12 28.92 -60.64 -15.64
N LYS A 13 29.76 -59.78 -15.04
CA LYS A 13 29.32 -58.77 -14.04
C LYS A 13 29.53 -57.31 -14.45
N ALA A 14 30.04 -57.05 -15.65
CA ALA A 14 30.25 -55.69 -16.17
C ALA A 14 29.13 -55.19 -17.10
N LEU A 15 28.14 -56.02 -17.45
CA LEU A 15 27.02 -55.64 -18.34
C LEU A 15 25.67 -55.51 -17.60
N LEU A 16 25.69 -55.41 -16.27
CA LEU A 16 24.50 -55.09 -15.47
C LEU A 16 24.71 -53.88 -14.53
N ILE A 17 25.85 -53.18 -14.65
CA ILE A 17 26.19 -51.94 -13.91
C ILE A 17 26.38 -50.77 -14.90
N LEU A 18 25.88 -50.91 -16.12
CA LEU A 18 25.85 -49.85 -17.15
C LEU A 18 24.43 -49.56 -17.67
N ILE A 19 23.40 -49.86 -16.84
CA ILE A 19 22.00 -49.40 -17.04
C ILE A 19 21.56 -48.54 -15.83
N LEU A 20 22.51 -47.98 -15.07
CA LEU A 20 22.24 -47.12 -13.91
C LEU A 20 23.00 -45.79 -13.91
N GLN A 21 23.55 -45.40 -15.06
CA GLN A 21 24.11 -44.07 -15.30
C GLN A 21 23.61 -43.54 -16.64
N GLY A 22 22.30 -43.31 -16.68
CA GLY A 22 21.60 -42.72 -17.82
C GLY A 22 20.34 -42.00 -17.38
N ILE A 23 20.28 -41.53 -16.12
CA ILE A 23 19.40 -40.43 -15.79
C ILE A 23 20.13 -39.20 -16.32
N CYS A 24 19.91 -38.91 -17.61
CA CYS A 24 19.94 -37.53 -18.06
C CYS A 24 18.98 -36.78 -17.15
N PHE A 25 19.50 -36.20 -16.07
CA PHE A 25 18.97 -34.95 -15.60
C PHE A 25 19.13 -34.01 -16.80
N PHE A 26 18.11 -33.96 -17.64
CA PHE A 26 17.69 -32.68 -18.16
C PHE A 26 17.37 -31.86 -16.92
N ALA A 27 18.40 -31.27 -16.31
CA ALA A 27 18.24 -29.96 -15.73
C ALA A 27 17.80 -29.12 -16.93
N THR A 28 16.49 -29.08 -17.16
CA THR A 28 15.88 -27.98 -17.88
C THR A 28 16.48 -26.77 -17.20
N ALA A 29 17.39 -26.06 -17.88
CA ALA A 29 17.80 -24.74 -17.47
C ALA A 29 16.50 -24.04 -17.09
N GLN A 30 16.38 -23.67 -15.82
CA GLN A 30 15.18 -23.04 -15.30
C GLN A 30 14.98 -21.82 -16.18
N LYS A 31 14.04 -21.91 -17.12
CA LYS A 31 13.77 -20.83 -18.07
C LYS A 31 13.42 -19.66 -17.17
N ASP A 32 14.25 -18.62 -17.16
CA ASP A 32 14.06 -17.50 -16.25
C ASP A 32 12.64 -16.98 -16.49
N VAL A 33 11.74 -17.24 -15.54
CA VAL A 33 10.30 -17.03 -15.73
C VAL A 33 10.01 -15.52 -15.72
N SER A 34 10.99 -14.69 -15.35
CA SER A 34 10.86 -13.25 -15.30
C SER A 34 12.15 -12.55 -15.78
N ASN A 35 12.07 -11.79 -16.87
CA ASN A 35 13.07 -10.77 -17.20
C ASN A 35 12.99 -9.53 -16.29
N VAL A 36 12.29 -9.62 -15.14
CA VAL A 36 12.09 -8.46 -14.26
C VAL A 36 13.25 -8.35 -13.27
N ALA A 37 13.84 -7.16 -13.18
CA ALA A 37 14.95 -6.92 -12.29
C ALA A 37 14.46 -6.97 -10.83
N VAL A 38 15.16 -7.75 -9.99
CA VAL A 38 14.98 -7.71 -8.53
C VAL A 38 16.17 -6.95 -7.95
N ILE A 39 15.86 -5.83 -7.30
CA ILE A 39 16.85 -5.03 -6.60
C ILE A 39 16.86 -5.37 -5.12
N GLU A 40 18.01 -5.20 -4.48
CA GLU A 40 18.17 -5.34 -3.04
C GLU A 40 18.50 -3.99 -2.41
N LYS A 41 17.86 -3.66 -1.30
CA LYS A 41 18.09 -2.43 -0.55
C LYS A 41 18.24 -2.72 0.94
N TYR A 42 19.07 -1.95 1.63
CA TYR A 42 19.11 -1.89 3.08
C TYR A 42 17.99 -0.97 3.58
N VAL A 43 16.94 -1.55 4.15
CA VAL A 43 15.84 -0.80 4.74
C VAL A 43 16.18 -0.49 6.19
N VAL A 44 16.31 0.80 6.49
CA VAL A 44 16.68 1.33 7.82
C VAL A 44 15.41 1.74 8.55
N SER A 45 15.08 1.01 9.61
CA SER A 45 13.94 1.27 10.50
C SER A 45 14.42 1.93 11.82
N TYR A 46 13.55 2.00 12.82
CA TYR A 46 13.89 2.56 14.14
C TYR A 46 14.70 1.59 15.00
N ASN A 47 14.64 0.28 14.73
CA ASN A 47 15.24 -0.75 15.57
C ASN A 47 16.11 -1.76 14.79
N ASP A 48 16.09 -1.74 13.46
CA ASP A 48 16.88 -2.67 12.65
C ASP A 48 17.26 -2.10 11.27
N VAL A 49 18.24 -2.75 10.65
CA VAL A 49 18.59 -2.56 9.25
C VAL A 49 18.48 -3.93 8.58
N THR A 50 17.53 -4.06 7.66
CA THR A 50 17.24 -5.33 7.00
C THR A 50 17.42 -5.21 5.49
N LYS A 51 18.14 -6.17 4.89
CA LYS A 51 18.25 -6.26 3.43
C LYS A 51 16.94 -6.82 2.86
N MET A 52 16.28 -6.07 1.99
CA MET A 52 14.99 -6.43 1.40
C MET A 52 15.03 -6.39 -0.13
N LYS A 53 14.24 -7.25 -0.77
CA LYS A 53 14.07 -7.36 -2.21
C LYS A 53 12.84 -6.61 -2.70
N PHE A 54 13.00 -5.92 -3.82
CA PHE A 54 11.92 -5.22 -4.53
C PHE A 54 12.03 -5.43 -6.04
N ILE A 55 10.91 -5.32 -6.73
CA ILE A 55 10.84 -5.38 -8.18
C ILE A 55 11.16 -4.00 -8.76
N ASN A 56 12.07 -3.96 -9.73
CA ASN A 56 12.35 -2.81 -10.58
C ASN A 56 11.89 -3.14 -12.01
N ASP A 57 10.88 -2.44 -12.50
CA ASP A 57 10.34 -2.63 -13.84
C ASP A 57 10.65 -1.42 -14.72
N GLU A 58 11.79 -1.45 -15.41
CA GLU A 58 12.24 -0.36 -16.27
C GLU A 58 11.28 -0.12 -17.45
N VAL A 59 10.51 -1.13 -17.85
CA VAL A 59 9.53 -1.07 -18.96
C VAL A 59 8.42 -0.04 -18.66
N LEU A 60 8.04 0.10 -17.38
CA LEU A 60 7.11 1.13 -16.90
C LEU A 60 7.55 2.54 -17.34
N TYR A 61 8.86 2.77 -17.38
CA TYR A 61 9.47 4.05 -17.72
C TYR A 61 9.81 4.15 -19.20
N SER A 62 10.50 3.16 -19.76
CA SER A 62 10.98 3.19 -21.15
C SER A 62 9.84 3.23 -22.16
N GLU A 63 8.71 2.57 -21.88
CA GLU A 63 7.52 2.61 -22.75
C GLU A 63 6.57 3.78 -22.45
N GLY A 64 6.83 4.57 -21.40
CA GLY A 64 6.04 5.76 -21.09
C GLY A 64 4.72 5.51 -20.34
N TRP A 65 4.51 4.33 -19.75
CA TRP A 65 3.29 4.04 -18.96
C TRP A 65 3.07 5.02 -17.81
N HIS A 66 4.13 5.39 -17.10
CA HIS A 66 4.11 6.40 -16.04
C HIS A 66 3.67 7.79 -16.51
N MET A 67 3.73 8.08 -17.82
CA MET A 67 3.33 9.36 -18.39
C MET A 67 1.85 9.46 -18.71
N LEU A 68 1.15 8.33 -18.78
CA LEU A 68 -0.28 8.27 -19.06
C LEU A 68 -1.09 9.05 -18.01
N PRO A 69 -2.16 9.77 -18.41
CA PRO A 69 -3.00 10.54 -17.48
C PRO A 69 -3.58 9.72 -16.33
N GLN A 70 -3.93 8.45 -16.59
CA GLN A 70 -4.60 7.58 -15.64
C GLN A 70 -3.69 7.19 -14.46
N PRO A 71 -2.48 6.62 -14.67
CA PRO A 71 -1.50 6.43 -13.58
C PRO A 71 -1.14 7.73 -12.86
N LYS A 72 -0.91 8.85 -13.57
CA LYS A 72 -0.58 10.14 -12.93
C LYS A 72 -1.68 10.65 -12.00
N PHE A 73 -2.93 10.50 -12.40
CA PHE A 73 -4.08 10.85 -11.56
C PHE A 73 -4.12 9.99 -10.29
N TRP A 74 -3.95 8.67 -10.43
CA TRP A 74 -3.96 7.77 -9.27
C TRP A 74 -2.75 7.96 -8.36
N GLN A 75 -1.57 8.33 -8.88
CA GLN A 75 -0.42 8.71 -8.06
C GLN A 75 -0.77 9.85 -7.11
N GLN A 76 -1.45 10.88 -7.62
CA GLN A 76 -1.90 12.01 -6.79
C GLN A 76 -2.93 11.57 -5.74
N ILE A 77 -3.93 10.76 -6.12
CA ILE A 77 -4.94 10.27 -5.16
C ILE A 77 -4.31 9.42 -4.04
N MET A 78 -3.33 8.57 -4.37
CA MET A 78 -2.62 7.72 -3.42
C MET A 78 -1.80 8.51 -2.41
N LEU A 79 -1.32 9.71 -2.76
CA LEU A 79 -0.54 10.58 -1.87
C LEU A 79 -1.39 11.65 -1.18
N LEU A 80 -2.61 11.88 -1.67
CA LEU A 80 -3.52 12.88 -1.14
C LEU A 80 -4.17 12.42 0.18
N PRO A 81 -4.17 13.25 1.24
CA PRO A 81 -4.84 12.93 2.49
C PRO A 81 -6.36 12.73 2.34
N PRO A 82 -7.00 11.92 3.20
CA PRO A 82 -8.41 11.58 3.09
C PRO A 82 -9.39 12.71 3.47
N ASP A 83 -8.89 13.87 3.90
CA ASP A 83 -9.68 15.09 4.11
C ASP A 83 -9.71 16.00 2.87
N SER A 84 -9.06 15.59 1.80
CA SER A 84 -8.90 16.34 0.56
C SER A 84 -9.40 15.50 -0.62
N ALA A 85 -9.85 16.16 -1.68
CA ALA A 85 -10.28 15.49 -2.90
C ALA A 85 -9.82 16.23 -4.16
N ILE A 86 -9.66 15.48 -5.25
CA ILE A 86 -9.36 16.03 -6.58
C ILE A 86 -10.65 16.04 -7.41
N VAL A 87 -10.90 17.18 -8.05
CA VAL A 87 -11.96 17.35 -9.04
C VAL A 87 -11.36 17.14 -10.43
N SER A 88 -11.95 16.26 -11.23
CA SER A 88 -11.37 15.86 -12.52
C SER A 88 -12.41 15.48 -13.57
N ILE A 89 -12.01 15.52 -14.84
CA ILE A 89 -12.80 14.97 -15.94
C ILE A 89 -12.75 13.44 -15.88
N ALA A 90 -13.92 12.79 -15.91
CA ALA A 90 -14.03 11.34 -15.78
C ALA A 90 -13.22 10.55 -16.83
N ALA A 91 -13.30 10.97 -18.10
CA ALA A 91 -12.73 10.24 -19.22
C ALA A 91 -11.22 10.43 -19.38
N SER A 92 -10.74 11.68 -19.25
CA SER A 92 -9.32 12.04 -19.47
C SER A 92 -8.48 12.04 -18.20
N ARG A 93 -9.12 12.05 -17.02
CA ARG A 93 -8.48 12.28 -15.71
C ARG A 93 -7.77 13.63 -15.59
N LEU A 94 -8.11 14.59 -16.46
CA LEU A 94 -7.63 15.96 -16.34
C LEU A 94 -8.10 16.54 -15.02
N VAL A 95 -7.16 17.00 -14.20
CA VAL A 95 -7.42 17.63 -12.91
C VAL A 95 -7.86 19.07 -13.14
N LEU A 96 -8.99 19.44 -12.55
CA LEU A 96 -9.59 20.78 -12.66
C LEU A 96 -9.44 21.58 -11.37
N ASP A 97 -9.49 20.90 -10.20
CA ASP A 97 -9.41 21.56 -8.90
C ASP A 97 -9.01 20.58 -7.77
N LYS A 98 -8.65 21.12 -6.60
CA LYS A 98 -8.44 20.40 -5.34
C LYS A 98 -9.25 21.03 -4.22
N ILE A 99 -10.05 20.23 -3.52
CA ILE A 99 -10.99 20.72 -2.50
C ILE A 99 -10.73 20.09 -1.13
N ASN A 100 -11.07 20.83 -0.07
CA ASN A 100 -11.13 20.32 1.30
C ASN A 100 -12.53 19.72 1.57
N LEU A 101 -12.57 18.48 2.07
CA LEU A 101 -13.82 17.75 2.27
C LEU A 101 -14.63 18.26 3.46
N THR A 102 -13.99 18.84 4.48
CA THR A 102 -14.70 19.43 5.62
C THR A 102 -15.57 20.59 5.15
N GLU A 103 -15.04 21.46 4.29
CA GLU A 103 -15.81 22.56 3.72
C GLU A 103 -16.81 22.07 2.66
N TRP A 104 -16.39 21.13 1.80
CA TRP A 104 -17.26 20.54 0.78
C TRP A 104 -18.54 19.93 1.37
N ASN A 105 -18.42 19.21 2.49
CA ASN A 105 -19.54 18.52 3.12
C ASN A 105 -20.51 19.47 3.85
N LYS A 106 -20.17 20.76 4.03
CA LYS A 106 -21.09 21.77 4.58
C LYS A 106 -22.04 22.32 3.52
N LEU A 107 -21.73 22.13 2.24
CA LEU A 107 -22.50 22.67 1.12
C LEU A 107 -23.77 21.82 0.86
N SER A 108 -24.83 22.48 0.38
CA SER A 108 -26.06 21.83 -0.09
C SER A 108 -25.91 21.23 -1.50
N ASP A 109 -26.84 20.35 -1.89
CA ASP A 109 -26.85 19.76 -3.24
C ASP A 109 -26.92 20.81 -4.36
N ALA A 110 -27.64 21.92 -4.13
CA ALA A 110 -27.69 23.05 -5.06
C ALA A 110 -26.32 23.73 -5.19
N GLN A 111 -25.61 23.93 -4.07
CA GLN A 111 -24.27 24.51 -4.07
C GLN A 111 -23.24 23.57 -4.73
N HIS A 112 -23.34 22.25 -4.52
CA HIS A 112 -22.50 21.29 -5.22
C HIS A 112 -22.73 21.32 -6.74
N THR A 113 -23.97 21.50 -7.18
CA THR A 113 -24.32 21.60 -8.60
C THR A 113 -23.74 22.88 -9.21
N LEU A 114 -23.98 24.03 -8.56
CA LEU A 114 -23.41 25.32 -8.96
C LEU A 114 -21.88 25.30 -9.03
N TYR A 115 -21.22 24.66 -8.07
CA TYR A 115 -19.77 24.47 -8.10
C TYR A 115 -19.34 23.69 -9.35
N ARG A 116 -19.99 22.56 -9.65
CA ARG A 116 -19.64 21.76 -10.85
C ARG A 116 -19.85 22.55 -12.14
N ASP A 117 -20.93 23.32 -12.23
CA ASP A 117 -21.21 24.14 -13.41
C ASP A 117 -20.19 25.29 -13.56
N SER A 118 -19.78 25.90 -12.45
CA SER A 118 -18.70 26.90 -12.42
C SER A 118 -17.38 26.30 -12.90
N ILE A 119 -16.99 25.14 -12.34
CA ILE A 119 -15.78 24.43 -12.73
C ILE A 119 -15.80 24.07 -14.22
N ARG A 120 -16.95 23.62 -14.74
CA ARG A 120 -17.09 23.35 -16.18
C ARG A 120 -16.86 24.61 -17.02
N ARG A 121 -17.55 25.70 -16.69
CA ARG A 121 -17.46 26.97 -17.41
C ARG A 121 -16.04 27.55 -17.39
N CYS A 122 -15.39 27.59 -16.24
CA CYS A 122 -14.04 28.13 -16.09
C CYS A 122 -12.98 27.32 -16.85
N ASN A 123 -13.24 26.04 -17.12
CA ASN A 123 -12.31 25.13 -17.80
C ASN A 123 -12.74 24.76 -19.22
N ASN A 124 -13.75 25.43 -19.80
CA ASN A 124 -14.30 25.14 -21.13
C ASN A 124 -14.71 23.66 -21.31
N VAL A 125 -15.29 23.05 -20.26
CA VAL A 125 -15.76 21.66 -20.28
C VAL A 125 -17.25 21.61 -20.62
N PRO A 126 -17.69 20.86 -21.66
CA PRO A 126 -19.11 20.74 -21.99
C PRO A 126 -19.96 20.10 -20.89
N ASP A 127 -21.25 20.46 -20.81
CA ASP A 127 -22.18 19.94 -19.79
C ASP A 127 -22.38 18.42 -19.86
N SER A 128 -22.22 17.83 -21.05
CA SER A 128 -22.29 16.38 -21.26
C SER A 128 -21.11 15.62 -20.65
N VAL A 129 -20.03 16.30 -20.27
CA VAL A 129 -18.84 15.69 -19.68
C VAL A 129 -19.01 15.53 -18.17
N SER A 130 -18.78 14.30 -17.71
CA SER A 130 -18.84 13.97 -16.28
C SER A 130 -17.61 14.52 -15.54
N VAL A 131 -17.89 15.30 -14.49
CA VAL A 131 -16.90 15.80 -13.52
C VAL A 131 -16.99 14.96 -12.25
N LEU A 132 -15.88 14.33 -11.88
CA LEU A 132 -15.76 13.45 -10.71
C LEU A 132 -15.00 14.14 -9.59
N ILE A 133 -15.43 13.87 -8.36
CA ILE A 133 -14.73 14.24 -7.14
C ILE A 133 -14.19 12.95 -6.54
N THR A 134 -12.87 12.84 -6.45
CA THR A 134 -12.20 11.63 -5.95
C THR A 134 -11.42 11.97 -4.68
N VAL A 135 -11.81 11.35 -3.57
CA VAL A 135 -11.20 11.52 -2.24
C VAL A 135 -9.79 10.93 -2.21
N GLY A 136 -8.88 11.61 -1.51
CA GLY A 136 -7.53 11.15 -1.27
C GLY A 136 -7.48 9.84 -0.47
N LYS A 137 -6.46 9.03 -0.70
CA LYS A 137 -6.32 7.67 -0.15
C LYS A 137 -4.98 7.42 0.53
N LYS A 138 -4.27 8.47 0.98
CA LYS A 138 -2.96 8.32 1.62
C LYS A 138 -2.95 7.34 2.80
N ASP A 139 -4.03 7.30 3.58
CA ASP A 139 -4.21 6.39 4.71
C ASP A 139 -4.39 4.91 4.30
N PHE A 140 -4.79 4.66 3.06
CA PHE A 140 -4.88 3.31 2.51
C PHE A 140 -3.52 2.78 2.04
N TYR A 141 -2.72 3.60 1.34
CA TYR A 141 -1.47 3.20 0.67
C TYR A 141 -0.23 3.33 1.57
N GLU A 142 -0.08 2.41 2.52
CA GLU A 142 1.01 2.41 3.51
C GLU A 142 2.30 1.75 2.96
N TYR A 143 2.94 2.40 1.98
CA TYR A 143 4.10 1.86 1.24
C TYR A 143 5.27 1.42 2.13
N LYS A 144 5.61 2.21 3.15
CA LYS A 144 6.69 1.86 4.09
C LYS A 144 6.41 0.54 4.82
N LYS A 145 5.15 0.28 5.17
CA LYS A 145 4.73 -0.91 5.94
C LYS A 145 4.56 -2.16 5.09
N VAL A 146 4.37 -2.04 3.77
CA VAL A 146 4.20 -3.20 2.90
C VAL A 146 5.54 -3.84 2.51
N MET A 147 6.67 -3.14 2.65
CA MET A 147 8.00 -3.62 2.26
C MET A 147 8.36 -5.02 2.79
N PRO A 148 8.17 -5.35 4.09
CA PRO A 148 8.50 -6.70 4.59
C PRO A 148 7.62 -7.79 3.98
N THR A 149 6.37 -7.46 3.62
CA THR A 149 5.43 -8.39 2.99
C THR A 149 5.81 -8.63 1.53
N ILE A 150 6.21 -7.59 0.79
CA ILE A 150 6.74 -7.70 -0.58
C ILE A 150 7.99 -8.59 -0.58
N ASN A 151 8.97 -8.26 0.26
CA ASN A 151 10.24 -8.99 0.35
C ASN A 151 10.04 -10.51 0.48
N ARG A 152 9.18 -10.93 1.43
CA ARG A 152 8.88 -12.35 1.66
C ARG A 152 8.05 -12.97 0.54
N SER A 153 7.13 -12.20 -0.06
CA SER A 153 6.25 -12.72 -1.12
C SER A 153 6.97 -12.91 -2.45
N ILE A 154 7.99 -12.10 -2.74
CA ILE A 154 8.87 -12.29 -3.92
C ILE A 154 9.48 -13.69 -3.90
N ASP A 155 9.96 -14.15 -2.74
CA ASP A 155 10.54 -15.49 -2.61
C ASP A 155 9.51 -16.59 -2.84
N VAL A 156 8.31 -16.45 -2.27
CA VAL A 156 7.23 -17.42 -2.46
C VAL A 156 6.81 -17.51 -3.93
N PHE A 157 6.74 -16.39 -4.65
CA PHE A 157 6.39 -16.39 -6.07
C PHE A 157 7.48 -17.05 -6.92
N LYS A 158 8.76 -16.71 -6.67
CA LYS A 158 9.90 -17.37 -7.32
C LYS A 158 9.92 -18.88 -7.09
N GLN A 159 9.72 -19.32 -5.84
CA GLN A 159 9.65 -20.74 -5.48
C GLN A 159 8.50 -21.48 -6.19
N ASN A 160 7.42 -20.77 -6.54
CA ASN A 160 6.30 -21.32 -7.29
C ASN A 160 6.43 -21.15 -8.82
N ASN A 161 7.58 -20.71 -9.32
CA ASN A 161 7.80 -20.39 -10.74
C ASN A 161 6.74 -19.43 -11.29
N VAL A 162 6.39 -18.39 -10.53
CA VAL A 162 5.50 -17.31 -10.94
C VAL A 162 6.28 -16.01 -10.90
N ASP A 163 6.10 -15.17 -11.93
CA ASP A 163 6.74 -13.86 -12.01
C ASP A 163 6.48 -13.04 -10.72
N PRO A 164 7.52 -12.70 -9.95
CA PRO A 164 7.37 -12.00 -8.68
C PRO A 164 6.90 -10.55 -8.85
N TRP A 165 6.87 -10.01 -10.08
CA TRP A 165 6.22 -8.74 -10.39
C TRP A 165 4.77 -8.69 -9.89
N TYR A 166 4.03 -9.79 -10.06
CA TYR A 166 2.63 -9.87 -9.60
C TYR A 166 2.50 -9.76 -8.08
N ALA A 167 3.47 -10.31 -7.33
CA ALA A 167 3.45 -10.21 -5.87
C ALA A 167 3.50 -8.74 -5.43
N GLN A 168 4.48 -7.99 -5.95
CA GLN A 168 4.62 -6.57 -5.64
C GLN A 168 3.40 -5.78 -6.14
N ALA A 169 2.96 -6.00 -7.37
CA ALA A 169 1.81 -5.29 -7.95
C ALA A 169 0.54 -5.42 -7.10
N ILE A 170 0.18 -6.66 -6.71
CA ILE A 170 -1.03 -6.95 -5.94
C ILE A 170 -0.92 -6.38 -4.52
N LEU A 171 0.23 -6.58 -3.85
CA LEU A 171 0.44 -6.08 -2.49
C LEU A 171 0.42 -4.56 -2.39
N LEU A 172 0.82 -3.87 -3.46
CA LEU A 172 0.81 -2.41 -3.54
C LEU A 172 -0.59 -1.80 -3.69
N ILE A 173 -1.63 -2.60 -4.04
CA ILE A 173 -2.99 -2.07 -4.29
C ILE A 173 -4.12 -2.77 -3.52
N GLU A 174 -3.97 -4.04 -3.12
CA GLU A 174 -5.05 -4.77 -2.44
C GLU A 174 -5.15 -4.43 -0.96
N SER A 175 -4.03 -4.45 -0.24
CA SER A 175 -3.99 -4.16 1.20
C SER A 175 -2.61 -3.68 1.65
N PRO A 176 -2.12 -2.53 1.15
CA PRO A 176 -0.77 -2.06 1.41
C PRO A 176 -0.57 -1.82 2.92
N GLY A 177 0.39 -2.52 3.52
CA GLY A 177 0.72 -2.42 4.93
C GLY A 177 -0.26 -3.11 5.88
N LYS A 178 -1.24 -3.87 5.36
CA LYS A 178 -2.32 -4.48 6.15
C LYS A 178 -2.40 -6.00 5.88
N THR A 179 -2.02 -6.83 6.85
CA THR A 179 -2.05 -8.31 6.69
C THR A 179 -3.40 -8.95 7.05
N ASN A 180 -4.22 -8.27 7.85
CA ASN A 180 -5.50 -8.79 8.35
C ASN A 180 -6.72 -8.02 7.80
N ALA A 181 -6.54 -7.29 6.69
CA ALA A 181 -7.61 -6.53 6.07
C ALA A 181 -8.66 -7.46 5.46
N LYS A 182 -9.93 -7.20 5.77
CA LYS A 182 -11.08 -7.93 5.21
C LYS A 182 -12.01 -6.95 4.49
N SER A 183 -12.35 -7.23 3.24
CA SER A 183 -13.28 -6.43 2.47
C SER A 183 -14.74 -6.65 2.92
N GLY A 184 -15.63 -5.73 2.56
CA GLY A 184 -17.06 -5.84 2.83
C GLY A 184 -17.73 -7.06 2.17
N VAL A 185 -17.14 -7.58 1.09
CA VAL A 185 -17.61 -8.79 0.38
C VAL A 185 -16.86 -10.07 0.78
N GLY A 186 -15.93 -9.98 1.73
CA GLY A 186 -15.30 -11.14 2.36
C GLY A 186 -13.96 -11.60 1.79
N ALA A 187 -13.35 -10.84 0.88
CA ALA A 187 -11.93 -10.98 0.56
C ALA A 187 -11.09 -10.68 1.82
N ASN A 188 -9.97 -11.38 2.02
CA ASN A 188 -9.17 -11.25 3.24
C ASN A 188 -7.68 -11.40 2.97
N GLY A 189 -6.87 -10.81 3.84
CA GLY A 189 -5.42 -10.95 3.82
C GLY A 189 -4.71 -9.97 2.88
N PRO A 190 -3.37 -10.03 2.81
CA PRO A 190 -2.56 -9.10 2.01
C PRO A 190 -2.83 -9.21 0.51
N PHE A 191 -3.24 -10.39 0.02
CA PHE A 191 -3.59 -10.65 -1.39
C PHE A 191 -5.10 -10.59 -1.69
N GLN A 192 -5.93 -10.22 -0.69
CA GLN A 192 -7.40 -10.11 -0.79
C GLN A 192 -8.07 -11.32 -1.48
N LEU A 193 -7.71 -12.54 -1.07
CA LEU A 193 -8.30 -13.74 -1.64
C LEU A 193 -9.72 -13.96 -1.10
N MET A 194 -10.67 -14.25 -2.00
CA MET A 194 -12.01 -14.71 -1.63
C MET A 194 -11.95 -16.09 -0.95
N LYS A 195 -12.80 -16.33 0.07
CA LYS A 195 -12.79 -17.59 0.85
C LYS A 195 -12.84 -18.85 -0.01
N ALA A 196 -13.74 -18.88 -1.00
CA ALA A 196 -13.87 -20.02 -1.91
C ALA A 196 -12.63 -20.20 -2.81
N VAL A 197 -12.05 -19.09 -3.27
CA VAL A 197 -10.85 -19.10 -4.10
C VAL A 197 -9.65 -19.59 -3.29
N ALA A 198 -9.43 -19.04 -2.10
CA ALA A 198 -8.35 -19.46 -1.20
C ALA A 198 -8.38 -20.98 -0.93
N ARG A 199 -9.56 -21.53 -0.62
CA ARG A 199 -9.74 -22.98 -0.45
C ARG A 199 -9.38 -23.77 -1.71
N LYS A 200 -9.81 -23.32 -2.89
CA LYS A 200 -9.42 -23.94 -4.18
C LYS A 200 -7.91 -23.88 -4.45
N GLN A 201 -7.22 -22.88 -3.89
CA GLN A 201 -5.75 -22.76 -3.96
C GLN A 201 -5.00 -23.47 -2.82
N GLY A 202 -5.72 -24.23 -1.99
CA GLY A 202 -5.15 -25.09 -0.95
C GLY A 202 -4.95 -24.42 0.40
N LEU A 203 -5.62 -23.29 0.67
CA LEU A 203 -5.59 -22.65 1.99
C LEU A 203 -6.72 -23.17 2.87
N ILE A 204 -6.43 -23.32 4.16
CA ILE A 204 -7.41 -23.60 5.21
C ILE A 204 -8.11 -22.30 5.60
N VAL A 205 -9.41 -22.24 5.32
CA VAL A 205 -10.27 -21.13 5.73
C VAL A 205 -11.55 -21.68 6.33
N ASN A 206 -11.68 -21.68 7.66
CA ASN A 206 -12.84 -22.12 8.42
C ASN A 206 -13.16 -21.11 9.55
N SER A 207 -13.98 -21.49 10.53
CA SER A 207 -14.37 -20.61 11.65
C SER A 207 -13.24 -20.32 12.64
N SER A 208 -12.24 -21.19 12.71
CA SER A 208 -11.16 -21.15 13.70
C SER A 208 -9.82 -20.73 13.09
N ILE A 209 -9.62 -21.00 11.80
CA ILE A 209 -8.37 -20.75 11.07
C ILE A 209 -8.70 -20.04 9.76
N ASP A 210 -8.05 -18.91 9.49
CA ASP A 210 -8.10 -18.22 8.21
C ASP A 210 -6.69 -17.95 7.71
N GLU A 211 -6.11 -18.89 6.96
CA GLU A 211 -4.72 -18.80 6.48
C GLU A 211 -4.48 -17.68 5.48
N ARG A 212 -5.54 -16.99 5.02
CA ARG A 212 -5.39 -15.83 4.14
C ARG A 212 -4.64 -14.69 4.81
N THR A 213 -4.65 -14.61 6.15
CA THR A 213 -3.94 -13.57 6.92
C THR A 213 -2.46 -13.88 7.14
N ASN A 214 -2.02 -15.13 6.93
CA ASN A 214 -0.62 -15.49 6.97
C ASN A 214 0.04 -15.12 5.63
N VAL A 215 1.12 -14.35 5.66
CA VAL A 215 1.73 -13.76 4.45
C VAL A 215 2.19 -14.83 3.48
N GLU A 216 2.97 -15.81 3.93
CA GLU A 216 3.55 -16.85 3.08
C GLU A 216 2.46 -17.76 2.49
N LYS A 217 1.48 -18.16 3.30
CA LYS A 217 0.35 -19.00 2.83
C LYS A 217 -0.55 -18.23 1.86
N SER A 218 -0.80 -16.95 2.12
CA SER A 218 -1.57 -16.08 1.23
C SER A 218 -0.85 -15.85 -0.11
N ALA A 219 0.46 -15.60 -0.08
CA ALA A 219 1.30 -15.50 -1.27
C ALA A 219 1.32 -16.81 -2.08
N MET A 220 1.39 -17.95 -1.39
CA MET A 220 1.28 -19.28 -2.01
C MET A 220 -0.10 -19.47 -2.67
N GLY A 221 -1.17 -19.03 -2.02
CA GLY A 221 -2.52 -19.06 -2.59
C GLY A 221 -2.65 -18.18 -3.84
N ALA A 222 -2.12 -16.95 -3.79
CA ALA A 222 -2.17 -15.99 -4.89
C ALA A 222 -1.33 -16.45 -6.09
N SER A 223 -0.10 -16.93 -5.87
CA SER A 223 0.74 -17.48 -6.93
C SER A 223 0.13 -18.72 -7.60
N ARG A 224 -0.56 -19.59 -6.84
CA ARG A 224 -1.33 -20.72 -7.41
C ARG A 224 -2.54 -20.25 -8.22
N LEU A 225 -3.25 -19.22 -7.76
CA LEU A 225 -4.35 -18.63 -8.54
C LEU A 225 -3.83 -18.10 -9.88
N LEU A 226 -2.70 -17.40 -9.88
CA LEU A 226 -2.10 -16.87 -11.10
C LEU A 226 -1.63 -17.97 -12.05
N SER A 227 -0.81 -18.90 -11.57
CA SER A 227 -0.21 -19.97 -12.39
C SER A 227 -1.23 -20.99 -12.91
N ARG A 228 -2.25 -21.33 -12.12
CA ARG A 228 -3.22 -22.37 -12.49
C ARG A 228 -4.42 -21.83 -13.26
N ILE A 229 -4.77 -20.56 -13.02
CA ILE A 229 -6.00 -19.96 -13.55
C ILE A 229 -5.68 -18.74 -14.40
N CYS A 230 -5.21 -17.64 -13.81
CA CYS A 230 -5.18 -16.35 -14.51
C CYS A 230 -4.28 -16.37 -15.75
N ILE A 231 -3.03 -16.81 -15.63
CA ILE A 231 -2.06 -16.82 -16.74
C ILE A 231 -2.51 -17.77 -17.86
N PRO A 232 -2.84 -19.05 -17.60
CA PRO A 232 -3.33 -19.95 -18.65
C PRO A 232 -4.57 -19.40 -19.37
N TYR A 233 -5.51 -18.79 -18.64
CA TYR A 233 -6.71 -18.23 -19.26
C TYR A 233 -6.41 -17.03 -20.14
N VAL A 234 -5.49 -16.14 -19.72
CA VAL A 234 -5.08 -14.99 -20.54
C VAL A 234 -4.38 -15.47 -21.81
N ARG A 235 -3.49 -16.47 -21.72
CA ARG A 235 -2.89 -17.11 -22.91
C ARG A 235 -3.96 -17.57 -23.89
N THR A 236 -4.85 -18.45 -23.45
CA THR A 236 -5.94 -18.99 -24.29
C THR A 236 -6.85 -17.90 -24.86
N MET A 237 -7.13 -16.85 -24.08
CA MET A 237 -7.93 -15.72 -24.53
C MET A 237 -7.25 -14.94 -25.66
N LEU A 238 -5.94 -14.69 -25.55
CA LEU A 238 -5.16 -13.98 -26.56
C LEU A 238 -4.93 -14.86 -27.80
N ASP A 239 -4.69 -16.17 -27.62
CA ASP A 239 -4.56 -17.14 -28.71
C ASP A 239 -5.85 -17.17 -29.57
N ASN A 240 -7.01 -17.20 -28.91
CA ASN A 240 -8.32 -17.17 -29.58
C ASN A 240 -8.62 -15.84 -30.27
N ALA A 241 -7.99 -14.75 -29.83
CA ALA A 241 -8.05 -13.44 -30.47
C ALA A 241 -6.95 -13.25 -31.52
N HIS A 242 -6.15 -14.30 -31.81
CA HIS A 242 -5.04 -14.29 -32.75
C HIS A 242 -3.97 -13.22 -32.45
N LEU A 243 -3.76 -12.90 -31.17
CA LEU A 243 -2.76 -11.94 -30.73
C LEU A 243 -1.46 -12.63 -30.35
N THR A 244 -0.34 -12.12 -30.86
CA THR A 244 0.99 -12.50 -30.36
C THR A 244 1.29 -11.79 -29.04
N TYR A 245 1.91 -12.48 -28.10
CA TYR A 245 2.28 -11.91 -26.80
C TYR A 245 3.58 -12.51 -26.26
N ASN A 246 4.22 -11.75 -25.38
CA ASN A 246 5.25 -12.24 -24.48
C ASN A 246 4.79 -11.99 -23.04
N GLU A 247 4.90 -13.02 -22.19
CA GLU A 247 4.40 -12.98 -20.82
C GLU A 247 5.18 -12.03 -19.91
N THR A 248 6.41 -11.68 -20.31
CA THR A 248 7.21 -10.68 -19.60
C THR A 248 6.84 -9.25 -19.96
N ASP A 249 6.03 -9.04 -20.99
CA ASP A 249 5.60 -7.70 -21.38
C ASP A 249 4.68 -7.10 -20.31
N LEU A 250 4.86 -5.81 -20.04
CA LEU A 250 4.06 -5.12 -19.03
C LEU A 250 2.56 -5.16 -19.38
N TRP A 251 2.19 -4.99 -20.65
CA TRP A 251 0.77 -5.06 -21.03
C TRP A 251 0.15 -6.45 -20.77
N PHE A 252 0.89 -7.54 -20.98
CA PHE A 252 0.42 -8.89 -20.67
C PHE A 252 0.21 -9.05 -19.16
N ARG A 253 1.17 -8.60 -18.35
CA ARG A 253 1.05 -8.59 -16.88
C ARG A 253 -0.17 -7.82 -16.41
N LEU A 254 -0.47 -6.67 -17.01
CA LEU A 254 -1.65 -5.87 -16.68
C LEU A 254 -2.96 -6.60 -17.03
N LEU A 255 -3.03 -7.37 -18.13
CA LEU A 255 -4.18 -8.23 -18.44
C LEU A 255 -4.35 -9.34 -17.38
N VAL A 256 -3.26 -9.97 -16.95
CA VAL A 256 -3.31 -10.97 -15.88
C VAL A 256 -3.81 -10.38 -14.56
N LEU A 257 -3.41 -9.15 -14.21
CA LEU A 257 -3.98 -8.43 -13.05
C LEU A 257 -5.49 -8.22 -13.17
N HIS A 258 -5.97 -7.86 -14.37
CA HIS A 258 -7.40 -7.76 -14.61
C HIS A 258 -8.12 -9.10 -14.45
N ALA A 259 -7.52 -10.21 -14.89
CA ALA A 259 -8.06 -11.55 -14.69
C ALA A 259 -8.06 -11.95 -13.20
N TYR A 260 -7.04 -11.55 -12.44
CA TYR A 260 -6.95 -11.77 -10.99
C TYR A 260 -8.09 -11.06 -10.24
N HIS A 261 -8.32 -9.77 -10.55
CA HIS A 261 -9.32 -8.95 -9.87
C HIS A 261 -10.75 -9.23 -10.33
N ALA A 262 -10.99 -9.26 -11.65
CA ALA A 262 -12.34 -9.33 -12.21
C ALA A 262 -12.78 -10.75 -12.60
N GLY A 263 -11.87 -11.72 -12.59
CA GLY A 263 -12.09 -13.06 -13.14
C GLY A 263 -11.89 -13.11 -14.66
N ALA A 264 -11.27 -14.18 -15.13
CA ALA A 264 -10.87 -14.32 -16.53
C ALA A 264 -12.03 -14.29 -17.54
N GLY A 265 -13.21 -14.83 -17.18
CA GLY A 265 -14.38 -14.80 -18.07
C GLY A 265 -14.91 -13.38 -18.34
N ASN A 266 -14.86 -12.50 -17.33
CA ASN A 266 -15.23 -11.09 -17.52
C ASN A 266 -14.22 -10.38 -18.43
N LEU A 267 -12.92 -10.63 -18.24
CA LEU A 267 -11.86 -10.08 -19.10
C LEU A 267 -11.99 -10.58 -20.55
N ALA A 268 -12.25 -11.87 -20.77
CA ALA A 268 -12.45 -12.42 -22.11
C ALA A 268 -13.64 -11.79 -22.84
N GLY A 269 -14.70 -11.43 -22.13
CA GLY A 269 -15.80 -10.65 -22.69
C GLY A 269 -15.42 -9.22 -23.06
N VAL A 270 -14.56 -8.57 -22.27
CA VAL A 270 -13.98 -7.26 -22.62
C VAL A 270 -13.14 -7.36 -23.88
N ILE A 271 -12.22 -8.33 -23.97
CA ILE A 271 -11.34 -8.49 -25.14
C ILE A 271 -12.15 -8.77 -26.41
N ARG A 272 -13.15 -9.66 -26.36
CA ARG A 272 -14.05 -9.90 -27.51
C ARG A 272 -14.84 -8.66 -27.92
N LYS A 273 -15.19 -7.78 -26.99
CA LYS A 273 -15.92 -6.54 -27.28
C LYS A 273 -15.01 -5.47 -27.88
N ILE A 274 -13.73 -5.48 -27.52
CA ILE A 274 -12.71 -4.59 -28.11
C ILE A 274 -12.34 -5.08 -29.52
N ASP A 275 -12.27 -6.39 -29.71
CA ASP A 275 -11.85 -7.06 -30.95
C ASP A 275 -10.52 -6.49 -31.48
N PRO A 276 -9.44 -6.55 -30.68
CA PRO A 276 -8.18 -5.89 -31.01
C PRO A 276 -7.39 -6.64 -32.10
N CYS A 277 -6.65 -5.88 -32.91
CA CYS A 277 -5.72 -6.44 -33.90
C CYS A 277 -4.30 -6.65 -33.34
N GLU A 278 -3.95 -6.01 -32.23
CA GLU A 278 -2.62 -6.11 -31.59
C GLU A 278 -2.70 -5.96 -30.06
N GLY A 279 -1.65 -6.41 -29.38
CA GLY A 279 -1.47 -6.22 -27.94
C GLY A 279 -0.94 -4.83 -27.57
N GLY A 280 -0.35 -4.71 -26.38
CA GLY A 280 0.37 -3.50 -25.97
C GLY A 280 -0.46 -2.45 -25.24
N MET A 281 0.11 -1.25 -25.14
CA MET A 281 -0.45 -0.15 -24.35
C MET A 281 -1.82 0.33 -24.85
N GLN A 282 -2.05 0.32 -26.16
CA GLN A 282 -3.32 0.75 -26.74
C GLN A 282 -4.46 -0.17 -26.30
N LEU A 283 -4.24 -1.50 -26.34
CA LEU A 283 -5.19 -2.49 -25.86
C LEU A 283 -5.56 -2.24 -24.38
N ILE A 284 -4.57 -2.01 -23.52
CA ILE A 284 -4.83 -1.74 -22.09
C ILE A 284 -5.65 -0.47 -21.89
N GLN A 285 -5.38 0.60 -22.66
CA GLN A 285 -6.18 1.82 -22.60
C GLN A 285 -7.63 1.61 -23.08
N GLN A 286 -7.87 0.68 -24.01
CA GLN A 286 -9.22 0.26 -24.41
C GLN A 286 -9.89 -0.57 -23.31
N VAL A 287 -9.17 -1.51 -22.67
CA VAL A 287 -9.66 -2.28 -21.51
C VAL A 287 -10.11 -1.36 -20.37
N TRP A 288 -9.41 -0.26 -20.12
CA TRP A 288 -9.80 0.74 -19.11
C TRP A 288 -11.13 1.44 -19.39
N LYS A 289 -11.63 1.41 -20.63
CA LYS A 289 -12.86 2.10 -21.04
C LYS A 289 -14.01 1.13 -21.31
N THR A 290 -13.70 -0.14 -21.57
CA THR A 290 -14.69 -1.15 -21.93
C THR A 290 -15.30 -1.81 -20.70
N THR A 291 -16.62 -1.92 -20.67
CA THR A 291 -17.37 -2.66 -19.64
C THR A 291 -17.93 -3.96 -20.22
N TYR A 292 -17.95 -5.01 -19.38
CA TYR A 292 -18.58 -6.29 -19.70
C TYR A 292 -18.95 -7.05 -18.42
N ASN A 293 -20.23 -7.39 -18.23
CA ASN A 293 -20.74 -8.07 -17.02
C ASN A 293 -20.20 -7.45 -15.71
N GLY A 294 -19.37 -8.19 -14.97
CA GLY A 294 -18.76 -7.73 -13.72
C GLY A 294 -17.56 -6.79 -13.91
N PHE A 295 -17.04 -6.66 -15.13
CA PHE A 295 -15.96 -5.73 -15.46
C PHE A 295 -16.50 -4.30 -15.59
N LYS A 296 -16.37 -3.55 -14.49
CA LYS A 296 -16.84 -2.16 -14.35
C LYS A 296 -15.72 -1.28 -13.79
N ASN A 297 -16.07 -0.09 -13.29
CA ASN A 297 -15.13 0.94 -12.85
C ASN A 297 -13.97 0.43 -11.96
N ALA A 298 -14.24 -0.41 -10.96
CA ALA A 298 -13.18 -0.96 -10.10
C ALA A 298 -12.17 -1.79 -10.91
N SER A 299 -12.66 -2.72 -11.74
CA SER A 299 -11.83 -3.56 -12.61
C SER A 299 -11.10 -2.76 -13.69
N GLN A 300 -11.73 -1.73 -14.25
CA GLN A 300 -11.12 -0.81 -15.22
C GLN A 300 -9.94 -0.03 -14.62
N ASN A 301 -10.05 0.39 -13.36
CA ASN A 301 -9.00 1.14 -12.68
C ASN A 301 -7.87 0.25 -12.14
N TYR A 302 -8.06 -1.07 -12.04
CA TYR A 302 -7.16 -1.95 -11.29
C TYR A 302 -5.69 -1.88 -11.73
N SER A 303 -5.41 -1.99 -13.03
CA SER A 303 -4.05 -1.84 -13.55
C SER A 303 -3.55 -0.40 -13.59
N GLN A 304 -4.44 0.61 -13.66
CA GLN A 304 -4.06 2.03 -13.49
C GLN A 304 -3.51 2.26 -12.07
N LEU A 305 -4.18 1.67 -11.07
CA LEU A 305 -3.73 1.69 -9.68
C LEU A 305 -2.39 0.96 -9.53
N ALA A 306 -2.21 -0.20 -10.15
CA ALA A 306 -0.94 -0.91 -10.10
C ALA A 306 0.21 -0.04 -10.63
N LEU A 307 0.07 0.54 -11.82
CA LEU A 307 1.07 1.42 -12.43
C LEU A 307 1.38 2.64 -11.54
N ALA A 308 0.34 3.28 -11.01
CA ALA A 308 0.50 4.43 -10.10
C ALA A 308 1.21 4.05 -8.79
N ALA A 309 0.85 2.90 -8.22
CA ALA A 309 1.43 2.44 -6.98
C ALA A 309 2.90 2.03 -7.16
N PHE A 310 3.26 1.43 -8.29
CA PHE A 310 4.66 1.21 -8.67
C PHE A 310 5.43 2.53 -8.74
N CYS A 311 4.93 3.53 -9.47
CA CYS A 311 5.61 4.84 -9.58
C CYS A 311 5.88 5.47 -8.20
N ASN A 312 4.87 5.49 -7.32
CA ASN A 312 5.00 6.03 -5.97
C ASN A 312 5.96 5.20 -5.10
N PHE A 313 5.92 3.87 -5.23
CA PHE A 313 6.80 2.97 -4.48
C PHE A 313 8.25 3.08 -4.94
N ASP A 314 8.49 3.19 -6.25
CA ASP A 314 9.81 3.39 -6.83
C ASP A 314 10.40 4.73 -6.39
N GLN A 315 9.60 5.81 -6.33
CA GLN A 315 10.05 7.06 -5.76
C GLN A 315 10.54 6.92 -4.30
N LEU A 316 10.00 5.97 -3.53
CA LEU A 316 10.44 5.70 -2.16
C LEU A 316 11.70 4.80 -2.14
N VAL A 317 11.75 3.76 -2.97
CA VAL A 317 12.79 2.71 -2.94
C VAL A 317 14.04 3.08 -3.75
N MET A 318 13.89 3.87 -4.82
CA MET A 318 14.95 4.19 -5.79
C MET A 318 15.67 5.51 -5.49
N GLN A 319 15.23 6.28 -4.48
CA GLN A 319 15.80 7.58 -4.12
C GLN A 319 17.30 7.55 -3.82
N GLN A 320 17.78 6.48 -3.19
CA GLN A 320 19.20 6.29 -2.86
C GLN A 320 19.71 4.97 -3.41
N LYS A 321 21.02 4.93 -3.67
CA LYS A 321 21.67 3.83 -4.36
C LYS A 321 21.44 2.48 -3.67
N ASP A 322 21.70 2.39 -2.37
CA ASP A 322 21.70 1.09 -1.66
C ASP A 322 20.74 1.01 -0.46
N SER A 323 20.19 2.13 0.00
CA SER A 323 19.41 2.18 1.27
C SER A 323 18.06 2.88 1.14
N VAL A 324 17.11 2.49 1.98
CA VAL A 324 15.80 3.14 2.14
C VAL A 324 15.59 3.50 3.60
N TYR A 325 15.50 4.79 3.90
CA TYR A 325 15.29 5.29 5.26
C TYR A 325 13.80 5.50 5.53
N LEU A 326 13.23 4.73 6.45
CA LEU A 326 11.80 4.80 6.73
C LEU A 326 11.41 6.04 7.54
N ILE A 327 12.30 6.52 8.40
CA ILE A 327 12.03 7.59 9.35
C ILE A 327 12.40 8.92 8.72
N SER A 328 11.38 9.72 8.44
CA SER A 328 11.51 11.02 7.80
C SER A 328 12.22 12.00 8.72
N GLY A 329 11.96 11.93 10.03
CA GLY A 329 12.61 12.74 11.06
C GLY A 329 14.11 12.47 11.14
N ASP A 330 14.55 11.21 11.22
CA ASP A 330 15.99 10.89 11.27
C ASP A 330 16.72 11.35 10.00
N ARG A 331 16.07 11.22 8.83
CA ARG A 331 16.66 11.71 7.59
C ARG A 331 16.92 13.21 7.63
N MET A 332 15.98 13.99 8.18
CA MET A 332 16.16 15.44 8.34
C MET A 332 17.20 15.76 9.42
N LEU A 333 17.13 15.15 10.59
CA LEU A 333 18.08 15.38 11.67
C LEU A 333 19.52 15.05 11.24
N ASN A 334 19.73 13.92 10.56
CA ASN A 334 21.04 13.56 10.04
C ASN A 334 21.56 14.54 8.99
N ALA A 335 20.68 15.08 8.14
CA ALA A 335 21.07 16.11 7.17
C ALA A 335 21.46 17.43 7.85
N TYR A 336 20.76 17.81 8.92
CA TYR A 336 21.12 18.95 9.77
C TYR A 336 22.51 18.75 10.40
N VAL A 337 22.73 17.62 11.06
CA VAL A 337 24.01 17.28 11.73
C VAL A 337 25.16 17.22 10.73
N ALA A 338 24.91 16.78 9.50
CA ALA A 338 25.90 16.78 8.42
C ALA A 338 26.17 18.17 7.82
N CYS A 339 25.73 19.25 8.47
CA CYS A 339 25.84 20.65 8.03
C CYS A 339 25.27 20.90 6.63
N ARG A 340 24.22 20.18 6.23
CA ARG A 340 23.57 20.36 4.92
C ARG A 340 22.43 21.39 4.93
N CYS A 341 22.31 22.18 6.00
CA CYS A 341 21.36 23.27 6.12
C CYS A 341 22.08 24.62 6.23
N ALA A 342 21.53 25.65 5.58
CA ALA A 342 22.04 27.00 5.74
C ALA A 342 21.80 27.50 7.19
N PRO A 343 22.75 28.23 7.81
CA PRO A 343 22.65 28.63 9.22
C PRO A 343 21.40 29.45 9.56
N TYR A 344 20.91 30.28 8.63
CA TYR A 344 19.76 31.16 8.86
C TYR A 344 18.40 30.44 8.86
N ASP A 345 18.35 29.20 8.37
CA ASP A 345 17.13 28.38 8.33
C ASP A 345 17.06 27.34 9.45
N ALA A 346 18.06 27.27 10.33
CA ALA A 346 18.22 26.19 11.30
C ALA A 346 16.99 25.99 12.21
N CYS A 347 16.41 27.08 12.74
CA CYS A 347 15.23 26.99 13.61
C CYS A 347 14.00 26.42 12.88
N SER A 348 13.72 26.93 11.66
CA SER A 348 12.62 26.44 10.83
C SER A 348 12.86 24.99 10.41
N TYR A 349 14.10 24.65 10.06
CA TYR A 349 14.48 23.30 9.66
C TYR A 349 14.28 22.28 10.79
N LEU A 350 14.76 22.58 11.99
CA LEU A 350 14.60 21.72 13.17
C LEU A 350 13.13 21.65 13.62
N SER A 351 12.37 22.74 13.52
CA SER A 351 10.92 22.73 13.78
C SER A 351 10.19 21.78 12.82
N ASN A 352 10.53 21.84 11.52
CA ASN A 352 10.02 20.91 10.52
C ASN A 352 10.48 19.45 10.78
N CYS A 353 11.66 19.25 11.38
CA CYS A 353 12.14 17.94 11.79
C CYS A 353 11.23 17.31 12.86
N ILE A 354 10.80 18.08 13.86
CA ILE A 354 9.80 17.64 14.86
C ILE A 354 8.51 17.23 14.15
N SER A 355 7.99 18.05 13.24
CA SER A 355 6.80 17.71 12.46
C SER A 355 6.96 16.43 11.63
N LYS A 356 8.17 16.09 11.17
CA LYS A 356 8.41 14.79 10.53
C LYS A 356 8.33 13.63 11.51
N TYR A 357 8.88 13.76 12.70
CA TYR A 357 8.74 12.73 13.74
C TYR A 357 7.27 12.55 14.18
N GLU A 358 6.49 13.63 14.27
CA GLU A 358 5.05 13.56 14.56
C GLU A 358 4.31 12.75 13.48
N ASN A 359 4.60 13.03 12.21
CA ASN A 359 4.05 12.28 11.09
C ASN A 359 4.50 10.81 11.12
N ASP A 360 5.78 10.53 11.42
CA ASP A 360 6.29 9.16 11.52
C ASP A 360 5.59 8.39 12.68
N LEU A 361 5.24 9.06 13.78
CA LEU A 361 4.43 8.49 14.87
C LEU A 361 2.99 8.23 14.43
N VAL A 362 2.33 9.22 13.82
CA VAL A 362 0.94 9.12 13.31
C VAL A 362 0.82 8.08 12.19
N GLU A 363 1.84 7.89 11.36
CA GLU A 363 1.94 6.84 10.34
C GLU A 363 2.35 5.50 10.95
N GLY A 364 3.11 5.50 12.05
CA GLY A 364 3.39 4.29 12.86
C GLY A 364 4.62 3.58 12.39
N ILE A 365 5.55 4.40 11.91
CA ILE A 365 6.88 4.03 11.51
C ILE A 365 7.78 3.96 12.75
N ILE A 366 7.47 4.77 13.77
CA ILE A 366 8.19 4.81 15.03
C ILE A 366 7.23 4.65 16.23
N PRO A 367 7.68 4.02 17.33
CA PRO A 367 6.92 3.98 18.58
C PRO A 367 7.04 5.31 19.35
N PHE A 368 6.14 5.51 20.32
CA PHE A 368 6.09 6.73 21.13
C PHE A 368 7.39 7.05 21.86
N ASP A 369 8.08 6.05 22.44
CA ASP A 369 9.30 6.30 23.21
C ASP A 369 10.47 6.75 22.31
N TYR A 370 10.54 6.21 21.09
CA TYR A 370 11.48 6.66 20.08
C TYR A 370 11.19 8.10 19.66
N PHE A 371 9.92 8.40 19.40
CA PHE A 371 9.43 9.74 19.09
C PHE A 371 9.86 10.76 20.16
N ILE A 372 9.59 10.50 21.44
CA ILE A 372 9.95 11.41 22.54
C ILE A 372 11.47 11.59 22.64
N THR A 373 12.24 10.50 22.51
CA THR A 373 13.72 10.56 22.56
C THR A 373 14.28 11.46 21.46
N LYS A 374 13.76 11.32 20.24
CA LYS A 374 14.20 12.12 19.10
C LYS A 374 13.76 13.57 19.17
N VAL A 375 12.53 13.84 19.59
CA VAL A 375 12.06 15.21 19.78
C VAL A 375 12.91 15.93 20.83
N LYS A 376 13.24 15.29 21.97
CA LYS A 376 14.17 15.86 22.96
C LYS A 376 15.56 16.17 22.41
N THR A 377 16.04 15.35 21.49
CA THR A 377 17.31 15.62 20.78
C THR A 377 17.18 16.90 19.97
N VAL A 378 16.12 17.03 19.17
CA VAL A 378 15.87 18.23 18.35
C VAL A 378 15.62 19.47 19.22
N GLU A 379 14.92 19.33 20.35
CA GLU A 379 14.72 20.41 21.33
C GLU A 379 16.04 20.93 21.90
N THR A 380 16.98 20.03 22.19
CA THR A 380 18.31 20.40 22.70
C THR A 380 19.05 21.24 21.68
N GLU A 381 19.06 20.84 20.41
CA GLU A 381 19.64 21.63 19.31
C GLU A 381 18.95 22.99 19.16
N LEU A 382 17.61 23.04 19.23
CA LEU A 382 16.83 24.28 19.14
C LEU A 382 17.12 25.23 20.30
N SER A 383 17.30 24.71 21.52
CA SER A 383 17.53 25.53 22.72
C SER A 383 18.81 26.36 22.65
N GLY A 384 19.81 25.91 21.86
CA GLY A 384 21.02 26.68 21.58
C GLY A 384 20.81 27.85 20.61
N LEU A 385 19.66 27.91 19.93
CA LEU A 385 19.32 28.91 18.92
C LEU A 385 18.18 29.84 19.36
N THR A 386 17.17 29.29 20.02
CA THR A 386 15.97 30.00 20.47
C THR A 386 15.31 29.27 21.64
N PRO A 387 14.66 29.96 22.60
CA PRO A 387 13.83 29.29 23.60
C PRO A 387 12.76 28.44 22.91
N PHE A 388 12.86 27.13 23.06
CA PHE A 388 11.91 26.18 22.49
C PHE A 388 11.60 25.10 23.52
N LYS A 389 10.33 24.74 23.63
CA LYS A 389 9.84 23.63 24.42
C LYS A 389 8.74 22.93 23.65
N TYR A 390 8.80 21.62 23.62
CA TYR A 390 7.82 20.72 23.04
C TYR A 390 7.03 20.05 24.18
N PRO A 391 5.68 20.07 24.17
CA PRO A 391 4.79 20.81 23.27
C PRO A 391 5.02 22.31 23.24
N TYR A 392 4.85 22.93 22.07
CA TYR A 392 4.79 24.39 21.96
C TYR A 392 3.35 24.95 22.08
N SER A 393 2.31 24.12 21.89
CA SER A 393 0.92 24.48 22.20
C SER A 393 0.05 23.27 22.57
N ASN A 394 -0.99 23.53 23.37
CA ASN A 394 -2.00 22.55 23.75
C ASN A 394 -2.80 22.05 22.55
N GLU A 395 -3.17 22.95 21.64
CA GLU A 395 -3.96 22.68 20.44
C GLU A 395 -3.25 21.65 19.55
N HIS A 396 -1.95 21.85 19.30
CA HIS A 396 -1.15 20.99 18.44
C HIS A 396 -1.08 19.53 18.94
N PHE A 397 -0.88 19.33 20.25
CA PHE A 397 -0.85 17.97 20.82
C PHE A 397 -2.20 17.28 20.78
N ASN A 398 -3.28 18.04 21.00
CA ASN A 398 -4.63 17.49 20.89
C ASN A 398 -4.89 17.04 19.46
N ASP A 399 -4.48 17.83 18.46
CA ASP A 399 -4.60 17.48 17.05
C ASP A 399 -3.87 16.18 16.72
N ILE A 400 -2.61 16.03 17.15
CA ILE A 400 -1.86 14.77 16.97
C ILE A 400 -2.56 13.61 17.71
N GLY A 401 -3.05 13.84 18.93
CA GLY A 401 -3.77 12.84 19.72
C GLY A 401 -5.03 12.33 19.01
N PHE A 402 -5.84 13.23 18.45
CA PHE A 402 -7.01 12.85 17.65
C PHE A 402 -6.62 12.20 16.31
N GLN A 403 -5.52 12.62 15.68
CA GLN A 403 -4.98 11.93 14.50
C GLN A 403 -4.57 10.49 14.83
N LEU A 404 -3.93 10.24 15.97
CA LEU A 404 -3.59 8.90 16.45
C LEU A 404 -4.84 8.04 16.70
N LEU A 405 -5.88 8.61 17.32
CA LEU A 405 -7.16 7.92 17.50
C LEU A 405 -7.83 7.58 16.16
N LYS A 406 -7.82 8.51 15.20
CA LYS A 406 -8.32 8.28 13.83
C LYS A 406 -7.53 7.17 13.12
N ALA A 407 -6.22 7.12 13.32
CA ALA A 407 -5.33 6.07 12.84
C ALA A 407 -5.40 4.76 13.65
N ARG A 408 -6.33 4.65 14.63
CA ARG A 408 -6.52 3.49 15.52
C ARG A 408 -5.29 3.14 16.37
N LYS A 409 -4.45 4.12 16.66
CA LYS A 409 -3.28 4.01 17.54
C LYS A 409 -3.62 4.46 18.95
N THR A 410 -4.50 3.68 19.56
CA THR A 410 -5.11 4.05 20.83
C THR A 410 -4.09 4.09 21.96
N GLU A 411 -3.07 3.22 21.94
CA GLU A 411 -2.02 3.22 22.97
C GLU A 411 -1.09 4.44 22.85
N GLU A 412 -0.68 4.80 21.64
CA GLU A 412 0.15 5.98 21.40
C GLU A 412 -0.63 7.26 21.68
N ALA A 413 -1.92 7.31 21.32
CA ALA A 413 -2.80 8.42 21.68
C ALA A 413 -2.92 8.57 23.20
N PHE A 414 -3.06 7.47 23.93
CA PHE A 414 -3.06 7.48 25.40
C PHE A 414 -1.78 8.10 25.96
N LYS A 415 -0.61 7.62 25.53
CA LYS A 415 0.68 8.13 25.99
C LYS A 415 0.82 9.63 25.69
N LEU A 416 0.41 10.07 24.50
CA LEU A 416 0.46 11.47 24.10
C LEU A 416 -0.50 12.35 24.93
N PHE A 417 -1.75 11.93 25.12
CA PHE A 417 -2.71 12.69 25.93
C PHE A 417 -2.31 12.75 27.41
N LYS A 418 -1.68 11.71 27.97
CA LYS A 418 -1.14 11.73 29.33
C LYS A 418 0.06 12.68 29.48
N LEU A 419 0.91 12.75 28.46
CA LEU A 419 1.96 13.77 28.39
C LEU A 419 1.36 15.18 28.31
N ASN A 420 0.29 15.36 27.53
CA ASN A 420 -0.41 16.64 27.41
C ASN A 420 -1.11 17.04 28.72
N GLU A 421 -1.74 16.11 29.42
CA GLU A 421 -2.37 16.32 30.74
C GLU A 421 -1.38 16.88 31.77
N SER A 422 -0.13 16.39 31.75
CA SER A 422 0.92 16.86 32.66
C SER A 422 1.36 18.29 32.33
N SER A 423 1.23 18.71 31.07
CA SER A 423 1.64 20.05 30.60
C SER A 423 0.50 21.07 30.64
N TYR A 424 -0.75 20.62 30.46
CA TYR A 424 -1.95 21.45 30.38
C TYR A 424 -3.10 20.83 31.19
N PRO A 425 -3.02 20.84 32.53
CA PRO A 425 -3.98 20.18 33.41
C PRO A 425 -5.40 20.78 33.36
N ASP A 426 -5.57 21.98 32.80
CA ASP A 426 -6.87 22.67 32.67
C ASP A 426 -7.46 22.59 31.25
N SER A 427 -6.87 21.78 30.36
CA SER A 427 -7.34 21.63 28.99
C SER A 427 -8.54 20.68 28.89
N TRP A 428 -9.73 21.24 28.65
CA TRP A 428 -10.94 20.43 28.40
C TRP A 428 -10.77 19.43 27.26
N SER A 429 -9.95 19.78 26.26
CA SER A 429 -9.68 18.97 25.06
C SER A 429 -8.84 17.74 25.39
N VAL A 430 -7.85 17.86 26.29
CA VAL A 430 -7.07 16.72 26.80
C VAL A 430 -7.98 15.70 27.46
N TYR A 431 -8.88 16.13 28.34
CA TYR A 431 -9.81 15.21 29.01
C TYR A 431 -10.87 14.65 28.04
N HIS A 432 -11.26 15.39 27.01
CA HIS A 432 -12.09 14.82 25.94
C HIS A 432 -11.34 13.70 25.20
N GLY A 433 -10.08 13.95 24.81
CA GLY A 433 -9.20 12.99 24.15
C GLY A 433 -8.93 11.75 24.99
N LEU A 434 -8.61 11.90 26.28
CA LEU A 434 -8.49 10.78 27.22
C LEU A 434 -9.80 10.00 27.35
N GLY A 435 -10.94 10.69 27.38
CA GLY A 435 -12.27 10.07 27.37
C GLY A 435 -12.49 9.16 26.16
N GLU A 436 -12.25 9.66 24.95
CA GLU A 436 -12.33 8.88 23.72
C GLU A 436 -11.33 7.71 23.70
N THR A 437 -10.12 7.95 24.19
CA THR A 437 -9.06 6.94 24.28
C THR A 437 -9.48 5.79 25.18
N TYR A 438 -9.89 6.07 26.42
CA TYR A 438 -10.37 5.04 27.35
C TYR A 438 -11.61 4.32 26.83
N ARG A 439 -12.51 5.02 26.12
CA ARG A 439 -13.68 4.40 25.49
C ARG A 439 -13.24 3.36 24.44
N LEU A 440 -12.28 3.69 23.59
CA LEU A 440 -11.73 2.78 22.58
C LEU A 440 -10.95 1.61 23.20
N MET A 441 -10.35 1.80 24.38
CA MET A 441 -9.73 0.73 25.17
C MET A 441 -10.74 -0.12 25.98
N GLY A 442 -12.05 0.18 25.90
CA GLY A 442 -13.09 -0.53 26.66
C GLY A 442 -13.19 -0.13 28.14
N GLN A 443 -12.43 0.86 28.60
CA GLN A 443 -12.36 1.31 29.99
C GLN A 443 -13.45 2.34 30.30
N LYS A 444 -14.72 1.91 30.25
CA LYS A 444 -15.90 2.80 30.33
C LYS A 444 -15.93 3.73 31.55
N LYS A 445 -15.52 3.24 32.74
CA LYS A 445 -15.50 4.05 33.97
C LYS A 445 -14.53 5.22 33.84
N LEU A 446 -13.32 4.96 33.35
CA LEU A 446 -12.30 5.99 33.14
C LEU A 446 -12.68 6.95 32.01
N ALA A 447 -13.32 6.45 30.95
CA ALA A 447 -13.88 7.30 29.90
C ALA A 447 -14.90 8.30 30.46
N LEU A 448 -15.86 7.83 31.27
CA LEU A 448 -16.86 8.68 31.91
C LEU A 448 -16.24 9.73 32.84
N THR A 449 -15.25 9.35 33.65
CA THR A 449 -14.53 10.29 34.53
C THR A 449 -13.89 11.42 33.73
N ASN A 450 -13.23 11.10 32.62
CA ASN A 450 -12.55 12.09 31.78
C ASN A 450 -13.54 12.99 31.02
N TYR A 451 -14.63 12.43 30.46
CA TYR A 451 -15.65 13.27 29.85
C TYR A 451 -16.31 14.23 30.84
N LYS A 452 -16.58 13.79 32.07
CA LYS A 452 -17.10 14.67 33.14
C LYS A 452 -16.11 15.79 33.45
N LYS A 453 -14.82 15.50 33.57
CA LYS A 453 -13.79 16.52 33.79
C LYS A 453 -13.69 17.51 32.62
N SER A 454 -13.79 17.03 31.39
CA SER A 454 -13.89 17.88 30.19
C SER A 454 -15.10 18.84 30.26
N LEU A 455 -16.26 18.35 30.71
CA LEU A 455 -17.47 19.19 30.87
C LEU A 455 -17.38 20.16 32.05
N LEU A 456 -16.65 19.82 33.11
CA LEU A 456 -16.39 20.79 34.20
C LEU A 456 -15.57 21.98 33.69
N LEU A 457 -14.58 21.73 32.82
CA LEU A 457 -13.73 22.76 32.23
C LEU A 457 -14.42 23.49 31.06
N LYS A 458 -15.33 22.82 30.33
CA LYS A 458 -16.12 23.39 29.24
C LYS A 458 -17.54 22.81 29.25
N PRO A 459 -18.50 23.44 29.96
CA PRO A 459 -19.87 22.91 30.16
C PRO A 459 -20.63 22.55 28.88
N ASN A 460 -20.42 23.32 27.81
CA ASN A 460 -21.11 23.13 26.52
C ASN A 460 -20.28 22.31 25.50
N ASN A 461 -19.38 21.45 25.96
CA ASN A 461 -18.63 20.57 25.06
C ASN A 461 -19.53 19.44 24.52
N GLU A 462 -20.18 19.68 23.38
CA GLU A 462 -21.01 18.69 22.69
C GLU A 462 -20.28 17.36 22.42
N GLN A 463 -18.98 17.39 22.16
CA GLN A 463 -18.21 16.19 21.84
C GLN A 463 -18.15 15.25 23.05
N SER A 464 -17.89 15.79 24.25
CA SER A 464 -17.90 15.02 25.49
C SER A 464 -19.30 14.55 25.88
N GLN A 465 -20.34 15.37 25.64
CA GLN A 465 -21.74 14.94 25.85
C GLN A 465 -22.10 13.74 24.96
N ARG A 466 -21.75 13.80 23.66
CA ARG A 466 -21.92 12.68 22.73
C ARG A 466 -21.10 11.45 23.16
N GLY A 467 -19.88 11.66 23.65
CA GLY A 467 -19.02 10.61 24.21
C GLY A 467 -19.70 9.87 25.37
N ILE A 468 -20.28 10.60 26.33
CA ILE A 468 -21.05 10.03 27.45
C ILE A 468 -22.29 9.28 26.94
N ALA A 469 -23.04 9.86 26.01
CA ALA A 469 -24.23 9.20 25.44
C ALA A 469 -23.88 7.84 24.79
N ARG A 470 -22.74 7.75 24.09
CA ARG A 470 -22.22 6.49 23.51
C ARG A 470 -21.86 5.43 24.56
N LEU A 471 -21.53 5.83 25.80
CA LEU A 471 -21.26 4.86 26.87
C LEU A 471 -22.56 4.25 27.45
N SER A 472 -23.66 5.01 27.38
CA SER A 472 -24.98 4.66 27.93
C SER A 472 -25.87 3.90 26.94
N GLY A 473 -25.67 4.06 25.63
CA GLY A 473 -26.39 3.29 24.61
C GLY A 473 -25.92 1.83 24.56
N LYS A 474 -26.81 0.90 24.89
CA LYS A 474 -26.74 -0.52 24.50
C LYS A 474 -27.78 -0.77 23.42
#